data_AF-A0A1I7T200-F1
#
_entry.id   AF-A0A1I7T200-F1
#
_cell.length_a   1.000
_cell.length_b   1.000
_cell.length_c   1.000
_cell.angle_alpha   90.00
_cell.angle_beta   90.00
_cell.angle_gamma   90.00
#
_symmetry.space_group_name_H-M   'P 1'
#
loop_
_entity.id
_entity.type
_entity.pdbx_description
1 polymer ?
#
loop_
_entity_poly.entity_id
_entity_poly.type
_entity_poly.pdbx_seq_one_letter_code
_entity_poly.pdbx_strand_id
1 'polypeptide(L)'
;MASSSSSEQTIKKSNEFLNEKRMAVLHEKYRLVKDKIRLQPSYDQSDPEVQRRLREYRRFLVEIHNVITMRDSIPYSKENKKKNLAAFYAVRENEQKLIRSVAPRPKENESLFQRFLNIFKRN
;
A
#
# COMPACT_ATOMS: atom_id res chain seq x y z
N MET A 1 -45.50 -28.34 17.75
CA MET A 1 -45.65 -27.15 16.88
C MET A 1 -44.48 -26.21 17.15
N ALA A 2 -43.84 -25.73 16.07
CA ALA A 2 -42.90 -24.60 15.94
C ALA A 2 -41.70 -24.52 16.92
N SER A 3 -40.48 -24.86 16.48
CA SER A 3 -39.52 -24.01 15.72
C SER A 3 -38.89 -22.92 16.59
N SER A 4 -37.66 -23.13 17.03
CA SER A 4 -36.44 -22.58 16.40
C SER A 4 -36.09 -21.18 16.89
N SER A 5 -34.99 -21.06 17.64
CA SER A 5 -33.99 -20.01 17.38
C SER A 5 -32.64 -20.38 17.98
N SER A 6 -32.01 -21.39 17.36
CA SER A 6 -30.56 -21.40 17.24
C SER A 6 -30.09 -20.09 16.61
N SER A 7 -28.85 -19.69 16.96
CA SER A 7 -27.97 -18.79 16.20
C SER A 7 -27.83 -17.35 16.72
N GLU A 8 -27.58 -17.15 18.01
CA GLU A 8 -26.69 -16.05 18.44
C GLU A 8 -25.22 -16.52 18.47
N GLN A 9 -24.81 -17.21 17.41
CA GLN A 9 -23.41 -17.11 17.00
C GLN A 9 -23.32 -15.81 16.21
N THR A 10 -23.14 -14.69 16.92
CA THR A 10 -22.61 -13.47 16.32
C THR A 10 -21.31 -13.84 15.64
N ILE A 11 -21.41 -13.98 14.33
CA ILE A 11 -20.34 -14.23 13.39
C ILE A 11 -19.38 -13.04 13.51
N LYS A 12 -18.43 -13.10 14.44
CA LYS A 12 -17.11 -12.48 14.27
C LYS A 12 -16.42 -13.25 13.15
N LYS A 13 -16.90 -13.10 11.89
CA LYS A 13 -16.08 -13.43 10.71
C LYS A 13 -15.03 -12.34 10.63
N SER A 14 -13.96 -12.55 11.37
CA SER A 14 -12.73 -11.76 11.29
C SER A 14 -12.38 -11.61 9.82
N ASN A 15 -12.35 -10.36 9.38
CA ASN A 15 -12.29 -9.93 8.00
C ASN A 15 -10.85 -10.14 7.45
N GLU A 16 -10.45 -11.40 7.22
CA GLU A 16 -9.06 -11.79 6.90
C GLU A 16 -8.83 -12.07 5.41
N PHE A 17 -9.12 -11.11 4.54
CA PHE A 17 -8.52 -11.11 3.21
C PHE A 17 -7.05 -10.69 3.25
N LEU A 18 -6.77 -9.66 4.06
CA LEU A 18 -5.45 -9.27 4.50
C LEU A 18 -5.48 -9.28 6.03
N ASN A 19 -4.50 -9.93 6.67
CA ASN A 19 -4.39 -9.85 8.12
C ASN A 19 -4.05 -8.42 8.54
N GLU A 20 -4.33 -8.09 9.81
CA GLU A 20 -4.10 -6.76 10.36
C GLU A 20 -2.66 -6.27 10.14
N LYS A 21 -1.67 -7.18 10.20
CA LYS A 21 -0.26 -6.87 9.94
C LYS A 21 -0.02 -6.37 8.51
N ARG A 22 -0.60 -7.00 7.49
CA ARG A 22 -0.45 -6.59 6.09
C ARG A 22 -1.16 -5.27 5.80
N MET A 23 -2.30 -5.03 6.45
CA MET A 23 -2.99 -3.75 6.37
C MET A 23 -2.20 -2.63 7.04
N ALA A 24 -1.60 -2.88 8.21
CA ALA A 24 -0.72 -1.92 8.85
C ALA A 24 0.44 -1.51 7.92
N VAL A 25 1.06 -2.49 7.23
CA VAL A 25 2.10 -2.22 6.23
C VAL A 25 1.60 -1.35 5.07
N LEU A 26 0.39 -1.59 4.55
CA LEU A 26 -0.18 -0.77 3.48
C LEU A 26 -0.47 0.67 3.97
N HIS A 27 -1.04 0.84 5.16
CA HIS A 27 -1.29 2.15 5.74
C HIS A 27 -0.01 2.94 6.03
N GLU A 28 1.02 2.26 6.54
CA GLU A 28 2.33 2.88 6.76
C GLU A 28 2.95 3.35 5.44
N LYS A 29 2.94 2.50 4.40
CA LYS A 29 3.43 2.87 3.06
C LYS A 29 2.64 4.03 2.47
N TYR A 30 1.31 3.99 2.57
CA TYR A 30 0.44 5.06 2.11
C TYR A 30 0.83 6.39 2.76
N ARG A 31 1.00 6.39 4.09
CA ARG A 31 1.41 7.57 4.84
C ARG A 31 2.79 8.07 4.40
N LEU A 32 3.79 7.20 4.28
CA LEU A 32 5.15 7.58 3.88
C LEU A 32 5.19 8.22 2.49
N VAL A 33 4.47 7.65 1.52
CA VAL A 33 4.39 8.19 0.15
C VAL A 33 3.64 9.52 0.14
N LYS A 34 2.54 9.63 0.89
CA LYS A 34 1.77 10.87 1.05
C LYS A 34 2.63 11.98 1.64
N ASP A 35 3.38 11.67 2.69
CA ASP A 35 4.28 12.61 3.35
C ASP A 35 5.38 13.08 2.38
N LYS A 36 5.93 12.22 1.52
CA LYS A 36 6.91 12.66 0.51
C LYS A 36 6.34 13.57 -0.56
N ILE A 37 5.15 13.27 -1.07
CA ILE A 37 4.45 14.18 -1.98
C ILE A 37 4.23 15.54 -1.30
N ARG A 38 3.84 15.54 -0.02
CA ARG A 38 3.58 16.77 0.76
C ARG A 38 4.85 17.54 1.12
N LEU A 39 6.00 16.89 1.24
CA LEU A 39 7.28 17.49 1.62
C LEU A 39 8.16 17.87 0.42
N GLN A 40 7.79 17.46 -0.80
CA GLN A 40 8.40 17.95 -2.05
C GLN A 40 8.11 19.42 -2.47
N PRO A 41 7.25 20.25 -1.84
CA PRO A 41 7.01 21.64 -2.25
C PRO A 41 8.21 22.58 -2.23
N SER A 42 9.34 22.19 -1.64
CA SER A 42 10.56 22.99 -1.62
C SER A 42 11.46 22.80 -2.85
N TYR A 43 11.10 21.92 -3.77
CA TYR A 43 11.82 21.72 -5.04
C TYR A 43 11.05 22.36 -6.19
N ASP A 44 11.80 23.04 -7.06
CA ASP A 44 11.31 23.77 -8.23
C ASP A 44 10.29 22.92 -9.02
N GLN A 45 9.02 23.33 -8.99
CA GLN A 45 7.94 22.60 -9.66
C GLN A 45 8.07 22.65 -11.19
N SER A 46 8.97 23.48 -11.72
CA SER A 46 9.30 23.51 -13.14
C SER A 46 10.30 22.41 -13.54
N ASP A 47 10.98 21.75 -12.59
CA ASP A 47 11.93 20.68 -12.88
C ASP A 47 11.19 19.43 -13.41
N PRO A 48 11.44 19.01 -14.67
CA PRO A 48 10.82 17.84 -15.27
C PRO A 48 11.07 16.55 -14.49
N GLU A 49 12.22 16.43 -13.81
CA GLU A 49 12.59 15.25 -13.02
C GLU A 49 11.81 15.21 -11.69
N VAL A 50 11.58 16.36 -11.06
CA VAL A 50 10.73 16.48 -9.87
C VAL A 50 9.29 16.11 -10.22
N GLN A 51 8.76 16.63 -11.34
CA GLN A 51 7.43 16.28 -11.85
C GLN A 51 7.32 14.79 -12.21
N ARG A 52 8.35 14.20 -12.82
CA ARG A 52 8.40 12.76 -13.11
C ARG A 52 8.30 11.94 -11.82
N ARG A 53 9.09 12.25 -10.79
CA ARG A 53 9.05 11.54 -9.50
C ARG A 53 7.70 11.71 -8.79
N LEU A 54 7.12 12.90 -8.81
CA LEU A 54 5.80 13.17 -8.25
C LEU A 54 4.70 12.33 -8.92
N ARG A 55 4.75 12.17 -10.25
CA ARG A 55 3.82 11.30 -10.98
C ARG A 55 3.94 9.85 -10.53
N GLU A 56 5.16 9.33 -10.40
CA GLU A 56 5.40 7.96 -9.93
C GLU A 56 4.91 7.76 -8.48
N TYR A 57 5.17 8.70 -7.57
CA TYR A 57 4.66 8.63 -6.20
C TYR A 57 3.13 8.67 -6.13
N ARG A 58 2.48 9.57 -6.89
CA ARG A 58 1.02 9.67 -6.94
C ARG A 58 0.38 8.39 -7.49
N ARG A 59 0.94 7.84 -8.57
CA ARG A 59 0.49 6.57 -9.13
C ARG A 59 0.55 5.44 -8.11
N PHE A 60 1.69 5.30 -7.43
CA PHE A 60 1.86 4.27 -6.41
C PHE A 60 0.92 4.45 -5.21
N LEU A 61 0.63 5.69 -4.83
CA LEU A 61 -0.32 6.00 -3.75
C LEU A 61 -1.76 5.58 -4.11
N VAL A 62 -2.18 5.77 -5.37
CA VAL A 62 -3.48 5.28 -5.86
C VAL A 62 -3.54 3.75 -5.83
N GLU A 63 -2.47 3.07 -6.22
CA GLU A 63 -2.42 1.61 -6.17
C GLU A 63 -2.58 1.08 -4.73
N ILE A 64 -1.89 1.67 -3.75
CA ILE A 64 -2.07 1.31 -2.33
C ILE A 64 -3.50 1.59 -1.88
N HIS A 65 -4.07 2.75 -2.24
CA HIS A 65 -5.42 3.11 -1.86
C HIS A 65 -6.45 2.11 -2.41
N ASN A 66 -6.29 1.69 -3.67
CA ASN A 66 -7.17 0.69 -4.28
C ASN A 66 -7.16 -0.64 -3.52
N VAL A 67 -5.99 -1.12 -3.08
CA VAL A 67 -5.91 -2.36 -2.28
C VAL A 67 -6.59 -2.20 -0.92
N ILE A 68 -6.43 -1.04 -0.27
CA ILE A 68 -7.11 -0.74 1.00
C ILE A 68 -8.64 -0.75 0.78
N THR A 69 -9.13 -0.02 -0.22
CA THR A 69 -10.56 0.08 -0.51
C THR A 69 -11.17 -1.25 -0.98
N MET A 70 -10.42 -2.07 -1.73
CA MET A 70 -10.87 -3.42 -2.14
C MET A 70 -11.08 -4.36 -0.95
N ARG A 71 -10.35 -4.17 0.16
CA ARG A 71 -10.60 -4.95 1.38
C ARG A 71 -11.95 -4.59 2.00
N ASP A 72 -12.27 -3.30 2.03
CA ASP A 72 -13.43 -2.78 2.75
C ASP A 72 -14.74 -2.91 1.94
N SER A 73 -14.65 -2.90 0.61
CA SER A 73 -15.81 -2.87 -0.30
C SER A 73 -16.27 -4.23 -0.84
N ILE A 74 -15.43 -5.26 -0.77
CA ILE A 74 -15.69 -6.51 -1.49
C ILE A 74 -16.31 -7.58 -0.56
N PRO A 75 -17.48 -8.14 -0.89
CA PRO A 75 -18.13 -9.18 -0.09
C PRO A 75 -17.30 -10.46 -0.03
N TYR A 76 -17.50 -11.23 1.04
CA TYR A 76 -16.64 -12.35 1.35
C TYR A 76 -16.76 -13.50 0.31
N SER A 77 -15.73 -13.73 -0.51
CA SER A 77 -15.60 -14.92 -1.35
C SER A 77 -14.14 -15.41 -1.46
N LYS A 78 -13.95 -16.71 -1.73
CA LYS A 78 -12.61 -17.29 -1.97
C LYS A 78 -11.90 -16.65 -3.17
N GLU A 79 -12.66 -16.22 -4.18
CA GLU A 79 -12.13 -15.54 -5.36
C GLU A 79 -11.63 -14.13 -5.00
N ASN A 80 -12.40 -13.40 -4.20
CA ASN A 80 -12.06 -12.07 -3.72
C ASN A 80 -10.84 -12.10 -2.79
N LYS A 81 -10.66 -13.18 -2.02
CA LYS A 81 -9.41 -13.42 -1.27
C LYS A 81 -8.19 -13.45 -2.18
N LYS A 82 -8.27 -14.22 -3.26
CA LYS A 82 -7.17 -14.35 -4.22
C LYS A 82 -6.89 -13.01 -4.91
N LYS A 83 -7.93 -12.27 -5.29
CA LYS A 83 -7.81 -10.93 -5.89
C LYS A 83 -7.14 -9.93 -4.93
N ASN A 84 -7.56 -9.87 -3.66
CA ASN A 84 -6.96 -8.99 -2.65
C ASN A 84 -5.49 -9.35 -2.35
N LEU A 85 -5.18 -10.65 -2.27
CA LEU A 85 -3.80 -11.10 -2.08
C LEU A 85 -2.92 -10.76 -3.29
N ALA A 86 -3.40 -11.01 -4.50
CA ALA A 86 -2.69 -10.67 -5.73
C ALA A 86 -2.42 -9.16 -5.81
N ALA A 87 -3.41 -8.33 -5.47
CA ALA A 87 -3.25 -6.88 -5.41
C ALA A 87 -2.21 -6.43 -4.38
N PHE A 88 -2.16 -7.06 -3.21
CA PHE A 88 -1.12 -6.81 -2.21
C PHE A 88 0.30 -7.17 -2.72
N TYR A 89 0.45 -8.31 -3.41
CA TYR A 89 1.75 -8.67 -4.00
C TYR A 89 2.14 -7.73 -5.14
N ALA A 90 1.18 -7.30 -5.97
CA ALA A 90 1.42 -6.30 -7.00
C ALA A 90 1.94 -4.98 -6.43
N VAL A 91 1.41 -4.52 -5.28
CA VAL A 91 1.94 -3.35 -4.57
C VAL A 91 3.40 -3.56 -4.14
N ARG A 92 3.81 -4.76 -3.71
CA ARG A 92 5.24 -5.04 -3.39
C ARG A 92 6.13 -5.02 -4.62
N GLU A 93 5.66 -5.51 -5.75
CA GLU A 93 6.44 -5.44 -7.00
C GLU A 93 6.56 -4.01 -7.50
N ASN A 94 5.46 -3.25 -7.45
CA ASN A 94 5.45 -1.85 -7.88
C ASN A 94 6.25 -0.95 -6.92
N GLU A 95 6.35 -1.31 -5.64
CA GLU A 95 7.30 -0.69 -4.71
C GLU A 95 8.75 -0.82 -5.21
N GLN A 96 9.15 -2.01 -5.68
CA GLN A 96 10.50 -2.20 -6.23
C GLN A 96 10.71 -1.37 -7.50
N LYS A 97 9.69 -1.28 -8.36
CA LYS A 97 9.73 -0.43 -9.56
C LYS A 97 9.85 1.05 -9.20
N LEU A 98 9.08 1.50 -8.22
CA LEU A 98 9.14 2.87 -7.71
C LEU A 98 10.53 3.19 -7.16
N ILE A 99 11.07 2.34 -6.28
CA ILE A 99 12.43 2.52 -5.73
C ILE A 99 13.46 2.60 -6.86
N ARG A 100 13.37 1.74 -7.88
CA ARG A 100 14.29 1.77 -9.02
C ARG A 100 14.12 3.02 -9.89
N SER A 101 12.91 3.58 -9.99
CA SER A 101 12.63 4.73 -10.85
C SER A 101 12.97 6.07 -10.20
N VAL A 102 12.87 6.17 -8.86
CA VAL A 102 13.06 7.42 -8.11
C VAL A 102 14.34 7.47 -7.27
N ALA A 103 14.92 6.33 -6.88
CA ALA A 103 16.09 6.33 -6.02
C ALA A 103 17.39 6.54 -6.83
N PRO A 104 18.37 7.29 -6.28
CA PRO A 104 19.73 7.27 -6.79
C PRO A 104 20.32 5.85 -6.70
N ARG A 105 21.35 5.56 -7.50
CA ARG A 105 22.00 4.23 -7.57
C ARG A 105 22.34 3.71 -6.16
N PRO A 106 22.11 2.42 -5.88
CA PRO A 106 22.27 1.87 -4.54
C PRO A 106 23.71 2.01 -4.05
N LYS A 107 23.86 2.35 -2.76
CA LYS A 107 25.09 2.03 -2.02
C LYS A 107 25.08 0.53 -1.73
N GLU A 108 26.23 -0.12 -1.87
CA GLU A 108 26.36 -1.57 -1.64
C GLU A 108 25.88 -1.93 -0.22
N ASN A 109 25.09 -3.02 -0.12
CA ASN A 109 24.57 -3.61 1.13
C ASN A 109 23.29 -3.03 1.77
N GLU A 110 22.55 -2.14 1.08
CA GLU A 110 21.31 -1.58 1.62
C GLU A 110 20.07 -2.47 1.31
N SER A 111 19.38 -2.95 2.35
CA SER A 111 18.15 -3.77 2.15
C SER A 111 17.04 -2.97 1.47
N LEU A 112 16.16 -3.61 0.68
CA LEU A 112 15.08 -2.91 -0.05
C LEU A 112 14.16 -2.08 0.85
N PHE A 113 13.86 -2.59 2.05
CA PHE A 113 13.06 -1.84 3.03
C PHE A 113 13.86 -0.68 3.62
N GLN A 114 15.15 -0.83 3.89
CA GLN A 114 16.01 0.29 4.27
C GLN A 114 16.17 1.31 3.15
N ARG A 115 16.22 0.91 1.88
CA ARG A 115 16.21 1.82 0.72
C ARG A 115 14.93 2.62 0.68
N PHE A 116 13.78 1.96 0.85
CA PHE A 116 12.50 2.65 0.99
C PHE A 116 12.60 3.64 2.16
N LEU A 117 12.88 3.17 3.37
CA LEU A 117 13.02 4.04 4.54
C LEU A 117 14.04 5.16 4.34
N ASN A 118 15.11 5.00 3.58
CA ASN A 118 16.12 6.05 3.37
C ASN A 118 15.71 7.05 2.28
N ILE A 119 14.93 6.64 1.28
CA ILE A 119 14.20 7.56 0.40
C ILE A 119 13.18 8.36 1.22
N PHE A 120 12.52 7.71 2.18
CA PHE A 120 11.39 8.24 2.96
C PHE A 120 11.78 8.94 4.27
N LYS A 121 13.00 8.73 4.81
CA LYS A 121 13.54 9.40 5.99
C LYS A 121 13.78 10.87 5.68
N ARG A 122 13.46 11.70 6.66
CA ARG A 122 13.64 13.15 6.69
C ARG A 122 15.06 13.46 7.18
N ASN A 123 15.74 14.38 6.50
CA ASN A 123 16.45 15.45 7.21
C ASN A 123 15.40 16.50 7.61
#